data_AF-A0A1U9W1C4-F1
#
_entry.id   AF-A0A1U9W1C4-F1
#
_cell.length_a   1.000
_cell.length_b   1.000
_cell.length_c   1.000
_cell.angle_alpha   90.00
_cell.angle_beta   90.00
_cell.angle_gamma   90.00
#
_symmetry.space_group_name_H-M   'P 1'
#
loop_
_entity.id
_entity.type
_entity.pdbx_description
1 polymer ?
#
loop_
_entity_poly.entity_id
_entity_poly.type
_entity_poly.pdbx_seq_one_letter_code
_entity_poly.pdbx_strand_id
1 'polypeptide(L)'
;MAKRVYQVWKGSNRFIFCGRLIFGPDARSLLITISLILVPIVVFCVLVAGNLLHRFPAYYAGYAILVVAIVFTIYVLMLLLATSARDPGIIPRASHPPEEEFCFDSSADVGGRQTPSLQFPRTKEVMVNGMPVKIKYCDTCMLYRPPRCSHCSICNNCVERFDHHCPWVGQCIGQRNYRYFFLFVTSSTVLCIYVFSMSALYIKILMDRHHSTVWRAMKESPASVVLMAYCFISLWFVGGLTGFHLYLIGTNQTTYENFRYRADNRVNVYNRGCLRNFLEVFCSRTKPSRNNFRAYVQEEAPRPPMARAREMDADDSAVADPRPKVEDDLEIGGDLLKISQRHNFEEVNEEIHGSNSNGLDNVASESEFAFSSGQQSPATGLEARHWSRGVRSGSWEILPEILAMNSSVTESRSHMQREARH
;
A
#
# COMPACT_ATOMS: atom_id res chain seq x y z
N MET A 1 -9.40 29.06 -31.38
CA MET A 1 -8.10 28.36 -31.27
C MET A 1 -8.35 26.90 -30.93
N ALA A 2 -7.60 25.96 -31.52
CA ALA A 2 -7.70 24.54 -31.16
C ALA A 2 -7.26 24.30 -29.70
N LYS A 3 -8.13 23.67 -28.90
CA LYS A 3 -7.83 23.33 -27.50
C LYS A 3 -6.89 22.11 -27.42
N ARG A 4 -6.12 22.00 -26.35
CA ARG A 4 -5.29 20.82 -26.03
C ARG A 4 -5.97 19.93 -25.01
N VAL A 5 -5.65 18.63 -25.01
CA VAL A 5 -6.29 17.62 -24.15
C VAL A 5 -6.27 18.02 -22.67
N TYR A 6 -5.16 18.55 -22.15
CA TYR A 6 -5.07 19.00 -20.74
C TYR A 6 -6.01 20.18 -20.38
N GLN A 7 -6.47 20.95 -21.36
CA GLN A 7 -7.36 22.10 -21.15
C GLN A 7 -8.85 21.72 -21.13
N VAL A 8 -9.19 20.54 -21.64
CA VAL A 8 -10.56 19.99 -21.69
C VAL A 8 -10.67 18.68 -20.89
N TRP A 9 -9.72 18.45 -19.99
CA TRP A 9 -9.61 17.21 -19.26
C TRP A 9 -10.81 17.00 -18.33
N LYS A 10 -11.49 15.86 -18.45
CA LYS A 10 -12.73 15.54 -17.70
C LYS A 10 -12.50 15.12 -16.24
N GLY A 11 -11.27 14.77 -15.85
CA GLY A 11 -10.93 14.38 -14.47
C GLY A 11 -10.48 15.56 -13.60
N SER A 12 -10.38 15.36 -12.29
CA SER A 12 -10.11 16.40 -11.28
C SER A 12 -8.63 16.86 -11.22
N ASN A 13 -7.83 16.55 -12.23
CA ASN A 13 -6.39 16.83 -12.22
C ASN A 13 -6.05 18.30 -12.43
N ARG A 14 -4.93 18.73 -11.85
CA ARG A 14 -4.36 20.07 -12.07
C ARG A 14 -3.11 19.95 -12.96
N PHE A 15 -3.11 20.66 -14.08
CA PHE A 15 -2.00 20.65 -15.04
C PHE A 15 -1.18 21.95 -14.95
N ILE A 16 0.15 21.82 -14.91
CA ILE A 16 1.08 22.95 -14.83
C ILE A 16 2.12 22.84 -15.97
N PHE A 17 2.73 23.97 -16.35
CA PHE A 17 3.71 24.08 -17.44
C PHE A 17 3.20 23.49 -18.76
N CYS A 18 2.05 23.98 -19.23
CA CYS A 18 1.41 23.55 -20.48
C CYS A 18 1.17 22.03 -20.58
N GLY A 19 0.72 21.40 -19.48
CA GLY A 19 0.48 19.95 -19.43
C GLY A 19 1.77 19.11 -19.41
N ARG A 20 2.88 19.64 -18.89
CA ARG A 20 4.09 18.86 -18.60
C ARG A 20 4.02 18.18 -17.24
N LEU A 21 3.46 18.86 -16.25
CA LEU A 21 3.20 18.32 -14.91
C LEU A 21 1.70 18.11 -14.71
N ILE A 22 1.35 17.02 -14.02
CA ILE A 22 -0.02 16.63 -13.70
C ILE A 22 -0.09 16.23 -12.23
N PHE A 23 -0.92 16.94 -11.47
CA PHE A 23 -1.18 16.69 -10.07
C PHE A 23 -2.63 16.21 -9.88
N GLY A 24 -2.94 15.62 -8.72
CA GLY A 24 -4.32 15.38 -8.31
C GLY A 24 -5.02 16.67 -7.84
N PRO A 25 -6.27 16.58 -7.40
CA PRO A 25 -7.01 17.74 -6.88
C PRO A 25 -6.38 18.31 -5.61
N ASP A 26 -5.83 17.43 -4.76
CA ASP A 26 -5.29 17.76 -3.45
C ASP A 26 -3.88 18.34 -3.48
N ALA A 27 -3.37 18.77 -4.64
CA ALA A 27 -1.99 19.24 -4.84
C ALA A 27 -1.50 20.32 -3.83
N ARG A 28 -2.40 21.02 -3.14
CA ARG A 28 -2.07 21.97 -2.06
C ARG A 28 -1.46 21.29 -0.82
N SER A 29 -1.83 20.05 -0.51
CA SER A 29 -1.29 19.28 0.63
C SER A 29 0.22 19.02 0.52
N LEU A 30 0.77 19.04 -0.71
CA LEU A 30 2.21 18.92 -0.95
C LEU A 30 3.01 19.98 -0.20
N LEU A 31 2.46 21.18 0.01
CA LEU A 31 3.13 22.22 0.79
C LEU A 31 3.30 21.81 2.27
N ILE A 32 2.34 21.05 2.81
CA ILE A 32 2.40 20.50 4.17
C ILE A 32 3.49 19.43 4.22
N THR A 33 3.49 18.47 3.29
CA THR A 33 4.50 17.41 3.21
C THR A 33 5.91 17.95 3.00
N ILE A 34 6.08 18.95 2.14
CA ILE A 34 7.35 19.66 1.93
C ILE A 34 7.80 20.35 3.22
N SER A 35 6.89 21.01 3.96
CA SER A 35 7.21 21.67 5.24
C SER A 35 7.60 20.66 6.33
N LEU A 36 6.91 19.53 6.42
CA LEU A 36 7.22 18.43 7.35
C LEU A 36 8.61 17.80 7.10
N ILE A 37 9.13 17.90 5.88
CA ILE A 37 10.49 17.45 5.55
C ILE A 37 11.50 18.59 5.77
N LEU A 38 11.23 19.78 5.26
CA LEU A 38 12.18 20.90 5.28
C LEU A 38 12.41 21.48 6.68
N VAL A 39 11.37 21.67 7.50
CA VAL A 39 11.51 22.33 8.81
C VAL A 39 12.45 21.53 9.74
N PRO A 40 12.26 20.21 9.96
CA PRO A 40 13.20 19.42 10.77
C PRO A 40 14.62 19.43 10.20
N ILE A 41 14.78 19.40 8.88
CA ILE A 41 16.11 19.44 8.23
C ILE A 41 16.80 20.78 8.42
N VAL A 42 16.09 21.92 8.31
CA VAL A 42 16.66 23.25 8.56
C VAL A 42 17.07 23.36 10.04
N VAL A 43 16.21 22.94 10.97
CA VAL A 43 16.52 22.91 12.41
C VAL A 43 17.74 22.03 12.70
N PHE A 44 17.82 20.84 12.09
CA PHE A 44 18.98 19.95 12.20
C PHE A 44 20.25 20.59 11.63
N CYS A 45 20.20 21.18 10.43
CA CYS A 45 21.35 21.78 9.78
C CYS A 45 21.93 22.95 10.61
N VAL A 46 21.07 23.82 11.14
CA VAL A 46 21.47 25.01 11.90
C VAL A 46 21.90 24.66 13.32
N LEU A 47 21.11 23.86 14.06
CA LEU A 47 21.30 23.67 15.51
C LEU A 47 22.08 22.41 15.90
N VAL A 48 22.21 21.42 14.99
CA VAL A 48 22.92 20.16 15.27
C VAL A 48 24.15 20.02 14.37
N ALA A 49 23.97 20.02 13.05
CA ALA A 49 25.06 19.86 12.10
C ALA A 49 26.06 21.03 12.16
N GLY A 50 25.61 22.27 12.33
CA GLY A 50 26.48 23.43 12.55
C GLY A 50 27.35 23.32 13.81
N ASN A 51 26.83 22.75 14.90
CA ASN A 51 27.62 22.54 16.12
C ASN A 51 28.58 21.34 15.99
N LEU A 52 28.18 20.28 15.27
CA LEU A 52 29.08 19.18 14.89
C LEU A 52 30.20 19.65 13.95
N LEU A 53 29.91 20.60 13.05
CA LEU A 53 30.87 21.17 12.09
C LEU A 53 32.09 21.75 12.79
N HIS A 54 31.88 22.65 13.75
CA HIS A 54 32.96 23.26 14.53
C HIS A 54 33.71 22.26 15.41
N ARG A 55 33.17 21.06 15.68
CA ARG A 55 33.83 20.06 16.53
C ARG A 55 34.74 19.08 15.78
N PHE A 56 34.51 18.84 14.49
CA PHE A 56 35.33 17.94 13.66
C PHE A 56 36.07 18.68 12.53
N PRO A 57 36.86 19.75 12.81
CA PRO A 57 37.54 20.53 11.78
C PRO A 57 38.67 19.74 11.09
N ALA A 58 39.29 18.79 11.78
CA ALA A 58 40.52 18.13 11.33
C ALA A 58 40.38 17.20 10.09
N TYR A 59 39.17 16.86 9.65
CA TYR A 59 38.94 15.82 8.63
C TYR A 59 37.80 16.11 7.64
N TYR A 60 37.32 17.35 7.53
CA TYR A 60 36.10 17.72 6.76
C TYR A 60 34.80 16.96 7.14
N ALA A 61 34.84 16.03 8.09
CA ALA A 61 33.72 15.17 8.47
C ALA A 61 32.49 15.97 8.92
N GLY A 62 32.69 17.10 9.60
CA GLY A 62 31.62 18.04 9.95
C GLY A 62 30.89 18.62 8.73
N TYR A 63 31.63 18.98 7.66
CA TYR A 63 31.04 19.44 6.40
C TYR A 63 30.32 18.30 5.68
N ALA A 64 30.87 17.07 5.73
CA ALA A 64 30.24 15.90 5.13
C ALA A 64 28.84 15.61 5.73
N ILE A 65 28.67 15.74 7.05
CA ILE A 65 27.37 15.57 7.72
C ILE A 65 26.31 16.56 7.16
N LEU A 66 26.70 17.82 6.96
CA LEU A 66 25.82 18.86 6.41
C LEU A 66 25.51 18.61 4.93
N VAL A 67 26.53 18.32 4.12
CA VAL A 67 26.38 18.07 2.67
C VAL A 67 25.51 16.85 2.41
N VAL A 68 25.71 15.74 3.14
CA VAL A 68 24.88 14.53 3.03
C VAL A 68 23.42 14.86 3.37
N ALA A 69 23.16 15.62 4.45
CA ALA A 69 21.80 16.01 4.83
C ALA A 69 21.09 16.81 3.72
N ILE A 70 21.78 17.82 3.16
CA ILE A 70 21.22 18.69 2.12
C ILE A 70 20.98 17.92 0.82
N VAL A 71 22.00 17.20 0.32
CA VAL A 71 21.91 16.43 -0.94
C VAL A 71 20.84 15.35 -0.85
N PHE A 72 20.76 14.63 0.29
CA PHE A 72 19.76 13.59 0.46
C PHE A 72 18.35 14.15 0.63
N THR A 73 18.19 15.32 1.27
CA THR A 73 16.90 16.04 1.31
C THR A 73 16.44 16.48 -0.08
N ILE A 74 17.36 17.02 -0.91
CA ILE A 74 17.05 17.36 -2.31
C ILE A 74 16.60 16.12 -3.08
N TYR A 75 17.27 14.98 -2.90
CA TYR A 75 16.87 13.71 -3.51
C TYR A 75 15.46 13.25 -3.07
N VAL A 76 15.14 13.33 -1.77
CA VAL A 76 13.81 13.02 -1.23
C VAL A 76 12.73 13.94 -1.83
N LEU A 77 12.99 15.25 -1.92
CA LEU A 77 12.05 16.21 -2.52
C LEU A 77 11.86 16.00 -4.03
N MET A 78 12.93 15.62 -4.74
CA MET A 78 12.85 15.23 -6.16
C MET A 78 12.02 13.95 -6.36
N LEU A 79 12.10 12.99 -5.42
CA LEU A 79 11.24 11.79 -5.43
C LEU A 79 9.77 12.13 -5.10
N LEU A 80 9.51 13.03 -4.15
CA LEU A 80 8.17 13.52 -3.85
C LEU A 80 7.53 14.17 -5.09
N LEU A 81 8.24 15.10 -5.73
CA LEU A 81 7.78 15.77 -6.96
C LEU A 81 7.63 14.78 -8.13
N ALA A 82 8.54 13.82 -8.26
CA ALA A 82 8.47 12.73 -9.23
C ALA A 82 7.24 11.82 -9.03
N THR A 83 6.70 11.75 -7.81
CA THR A 83 5.52 10.96 -7.48
C THR A 83 4.22 11.74 -7.70
N SER A 84 4.20 13.01 -7.29
CA SER A 84 3.00 13.86 -7.30
C SER A 84 2.70 14.50 -8.66
N ALA A 85 3.73 14.92 -9.39
CA ALA A 85 3.62 15.73 -10.60
C ALA A 85 3.56 14.91 -11.90
N ARG A 86 3.39 13.58 -11.81
CA ARG A 86 3.38 12.65 -12.94
C ARG A 86 2.06 11.92 -13.05
N ASP A 87 1.72 11.54 -14.28
CA ASP A 87 0.55 10.71 -14.55
C ASP A 87 0.77 9.33 -13.89
N PRO A 88 -0.10 8.91 -12.95
CA PRO A 88 0.05 7.65 -12.22
C PRO A 88 -0.22 6.41 -13.07
N GLY A 89 -0.75 6.57 -14.29
CA GLY A 89 -1.19 5.48 -15.15
C GLY A 89 -2.67 5.60 -15.49
N ILE A 90 -3.17 6.81 -15.73
CA ILE A 90 -4.57 7.04 -16.06
C ILE A 90 -4.93 6.32 -17.37
N ILE A 91 -6.04 5.59 -17.36
CA ILE A 91 -6.64 4.99 -18.54
C ILE A 91 -7.46 6.07 -19.28
N PRO A 92 -7.31 6.26 -20.61
CA PRO A 92 -8.17 7.14 -21.38
C PRO A 92 -9.63 6.73 -21.25
N ARG A 93 -10.54 7.71 -21.16
CA ARG A 93 -11.99 7.45 -21.19
C ARG A 93 -12.41 7.08 -22.60
N ALA A 94 -13.35 6.15 -22.74
CA ALA A 94 -13.98 5.92 -24.04
C ALA A 94 -14.97 7.06 -24.35
N SER A 95 -15.23 7.31 -25.64
CA SER A 95 -16.30 8.21 -26.10
C SER A 95 -17.68 7.56 -26.02
N HIS A 96 -17.74 6.22 -26.15
CA HIS A 96 -18.96 5.41 -26.06
C HIS A 96 -18.70 4.12 -25.26
N PRO A 97 -19.75 3.50 -24.67
CA PRO A 97 -19.64 2.15 -24.11
C PRO A 97 -19.14 1.12 -25.15
N PRO A 98 -18.48 0.03 -24.73
CA PRO A 98 -18.10 -1.07 -25.62
C PRO A 98 -19.32 -1.70 -26.30
N GLU A 99 -19.43 -1.55 -27.63
CA GLU A 99 -20.58 -2.02 -28.41
C GLU A 99 -20.61 -3.56 -28.59
N GLU A 100 -19.46 -4.23 -28.46
CA GLU A 100 -19.27 -5.66 -28.72
C GLU A 100 -19.87 -6.60 -27.64
N GLU A 101 -20.50 -6.07 -26.58
CA GLU A 101 -20.88 -6.82 -25.38
C GLU A 101 -22.38 -6.73 -25.02
N PHE A 102 -23.22 -6.34 -25.98
CA PHE A 102 -24.66 -6.51 -25.87
C PHE A 102 -25.05 -7.97 -26.13
N CYS A 103 -25.03 -8.79 -25.08
CA CYS A 103 -25.59 -10.13 -25.14
C CYS A 103 -27.09 -10.07 -25.50
N PHE A 104 -27.45 -10.69 -26.63
CA PHE A 104 -28.84 -11.02 -26.91
C PHE A 104 -29.19 -12.26 -26.09
N ASP A 105 -30.05 -12.13 -25.09
CA ASP A 105 -30.60 -13.29 -24.39
C ASP A 105 -31.65 -13.95 -25.30
N SER A 106 -31.18 -14.82 -26.21
CA SER A 106 -32.03 -15.63 -27.10
C SER A 106 -32.71 -16.81 -26.40
N SER A 107 -32.72 -16.82 -25.06
CA SER A 107 -33.42 -17.79 -24.20
C SER A 107 -34.80 -17.31 -23.74
N ALA A 108 -35.28 -16.15 -24.24
CA ALA A 108 -36.67 -15.75 -24.09
C ALA A 108 -37.59 -16.70 -24.88
N ASP A 109 -38.39 -17.46 -24.13
CA ASP A 109 -39.30 -18.50 -24.60
C ASP A 109 -40.26 -18.02 -25.71
N VAL A 110 -40.74 -18.95 -26.55
CA VAL A 110 -41.64 -18.65 -27.68
C VAL A 110 -43.06 -18.36 -27.17
N GLY A 111 -43.27 -17.16 -26.60
CA GLY A 111 -44.55 -16.87 -25.97
C GLY A 111 -44.69 -15.55 -25.18
N GLY A 112 -43.99 -14.47 -25.52
CA GLY A 112 -44.21 -13.20 -24.81
C GLY A 112 -43.66 -11.95 -25.48
N ARG A 113 -44.48 -10.90 -25.58
CA ARG A 113 -44.02 -9.52 -25.85
C ARG A 113 -43.28 -8.99 -24.63
N GLN A 114 -42.01 -9.35 -24.50
CA GLN A 114 -41.06 -8.64 -23.64
C GLN A 114 -40.03 -7.97 -24.54
N THR A 115 -39.91 -6.65 -24.45
CA THR A 115 -38.80 -5.93 -25.08
C THR A 115 -37.50 -6.47 -24.49
N PRO A 116 -36.53 -6.97 -25.29
CA PRO A 116 -35.28 -7.49 -24.76
C PRO A 116 -34.56 -6.37 -24.02
N SER A 117 -34.49 -6.46 -22.69
CA SER A 117 -33.75 -5.50 -21.89
C SER A 117 -32.26 -5.71 -22.16
N LEU A 118 -31.66 -4.82 -22.94
CA LEU A 118 -30.22 -4.76 -23.20
C LEU A 118 -29.46 -4.45 -21.90
N GLN A 119 -29.35 -5.45 -21.03
CA GLN A 119 -28.76 -5.32 -19.71
C GLN A 119 -27.24 -5.48 -19.81
N PHE A 120 -26.59 -4.36 -20.08
CA PHE A 120 -25.13 -4.25 -20.15
C PHE A 120 -24.48 -4.87 -18.89
N PRO A 121 -23.69 -5.95 -19.01
CA PRO A 121 -23.23 -6.70 -17.84
C PRO A 121 -22.21 -5.87 -17.04
N ARG A 122 -22.59 -5.42 -15.83
CA ARG A 122 -21.72 -4.59 -14.98
C ARG A 122 -20.37 -5.22 -14.63
N THR A 123 -20.20 -6.52 -14.87
CA THR A 123 -18.96 -7.26 -14.66
C THR A 123 -18.69 -8.26 -15.78
N LYS A 124 -17.44 -8.33 -16.23
CA LYS A 124 -16.94 -9.28 -17.22
C LYS A 124 -15.86 -10.16 -16.58
N GLU A 125 -15.67 -11.38 -17.05
CA GLU A 125 -14.52 -12.20 -16.67
C GLU A 125 -13.42 -12.15 -17.75
N VAL A 126 -12.17 -12.04 -17.31
CA VAL A 126 -11.00 -12.03 -18.19
C VAL A 126 -9.91 -12.94 -17.62
N MET A 127 -9.25 -13.70 -18.49
CA MET A 127 -8.21 -14.64 -18.08
C MET A 127 -6.90 -13.90 -17.77
N VAL A 128 -6.36 -14.11 -16.58
CA VAL A 128 -5.08 -13.55 -16.12
C VAL A 128 -4.21 -14.68 -15.58
N ASN A 129 -3.06 -14.92 -16.21
CA ASN A 129 -2.15 -16.02 -15.87
C ASN A 129 -2.85 -17.40 -15.77
N GLY A 130 -3.85 -17.65 -16.63
CA GLY A 130 -4.63 -18.90 -16.64
C GLY A 130 -5.80 -18.97 -15.65
N MET A 131 -6.00 -17.94 -14.82
CA MET A 131 -7.10 -17.86 -13.86
C MET A 131 -8.17 -16.83 -14.29
N PRO A 132 -9.48 -17.11 -14.13
CA PRO A 132 -10.53 -16.13 -14.41
C PRO A 132 -10.52 -15.01 -13.36
N VAL A 133 -10.50 -13.76 -13.83
CA VAL A 133 -10.55 -12.56 -12.99
C VAL A 133 -11.75 -11.70 -13.39
N LYS A 134 -12.68 -11.52 -12.45
CA LYS A 134 -13.86 -10.66 -12.61
C LYS A 134 -13.48 -9.17 -12.57
N ILE A 135 -13.60 -8.47 -13.69
CA ILE A 135 -13.45 -7.03 -13.84
C ILE A 135 -14.82 -6.32 -13.79
N LYS A 136 -14.83 -5.04 -13.43
CA LYS A 136 -16.04 -4.21 -13.32
C LYS A 136 -16.09 -3.14 -14.41
N TYR A 137 -17.28 -2.77 -14.84
CA TYR A 137 -17.48 -1.58 -15.66
C TYR A 137 -17.23 -0.28 -14.87
N CYS A 138 -17.05 0.83 -15.57
CA CYS A 138 -16.94 2.17 -14.99
C CYS A 138 -17.75 3.15 -15.83
N ASP A 139 -18.94 3.50 -15.35
CA ASP A 139 -19.87 4.40 -16.03
C ASP A 139 -19.22 5.77 -16.31
N THR A 140 -18.51 6.31 -15.32
CA THR A 140 -17.78 7.59 -15.39
C THR A 140 -16.71 7.64 -16.49
N CYS A 141 -16.09 6.51 -16.84
CA CYS A 141 -15.02 6.41 -17.84
C CYS A 141 -15.42 5.64 -19.10
N MET A 142 -16.67 5.13 -19.14
CA MET A 142 -17.28 4.32 -20.19
C MET A 142 -16.44 3.11 -20.62
N LEU A 143 -15.81 2.42 -19.67
CA LEU A 143 -14.92 1.29 -19.96
C LEU A 143 -15.01 0.17 -18.93
N TYR A 144 -14.80 -1.07 -19.37
CA TYR A 144 -14.43 -2.17 -18.48
C TYR A 144 -13.04 -1.93 -17.94
N ARG A 145 -12.92 -1.85 -16.61
CA ARG A 145 -11.67 -1.56 -15.91
C ARG A 145 -10.70 -2.72 -16.19
N PRO A 146 -9.52 -2.48 -16.81
CA PRO A 146 -8.54 -3.55 -17.02
C PRO A 146 -8.14 -4.24 -15.69
N PRO A 147 -7.57 -5.45 -15.71
CA PRO A 147 -7.06 -6.08 -14.49
C PRO A 147 -6.15 -5.14 -13.69
N ARG A 148 -6.33 -5.12 -12.36
CA ARG A 148 -5.67 -4.20 -11.40
C ARG A 148 -6.03 -2.71 -11.56
N CYS A 149 -6.96 -2.34 -12.44
CA CYS A 149 -7.43 -0.96 -12.59
C CYS A 149 -8.63 -0.65 -11.69
N SER A 150 -8.59 0.49 -11.01
CA SER A 150 -9.71 0.99 -10.20
C SER A 150 -10.03 2.44 -10.56
N HIS A 151 -11.29 2.85 -10.36
CA HIS A 151 -11.68 4.25 -10.46
C HIS A 151 -11.43 4.93 -9.10
N CYS A 152 -10.74 6.07 -9.11
CA CYS A 152 -10.66 6.96 -7.96
C CYS A 152 -11.65 8.11 -8.17
N SER A 153 -12.66 8.21 -7.30
CA SER A 153 -13.67 9.29 -7.33
C SER A 153 -13.05 10.66 -7.10
N ILE A 154 -12.12 10.78 -6.15
CA ILE A 154 -11.41 12.03 -5.81
C ILE A 154 -10.70 12.61 -7.04
N CYS A 155 -9.82 11.81 -7.67
CA CYS A 155 -9.16 12.22 -8.91
C CYS A 155 -10.09 12.19 -10.13
N ASN A 156 -11.28 11.58 -10.03
CA ASN A 156 -12.23 11.30 -11.11
C ASN A 156 -11.52 10.66 -12.32
N ASN A 157 -10.89 9.49 -12.13
CA ASN A 157 -10.20 8.76 -13.19
C ASN A 157 -10.07 7.26 -12.87
N CYS A 158 -10.04 6.42 -13.92
CA CYS A 158 -9.50 5.06 -13.84
C CYS A 158 -7.97 5.06 -13.91
N VAL A 159 -7.30 4.34 -13.00
CA VAL A 159 -5.83 4.28 -12.88
C VAL A 159 -5.36 2.82 -12.97
N GLU A 160 -4.40 2.54 -13.86
CA GLU A 160 -3.76 1.23 -14.03
C GLU A 160 -2.93 0.84 -12.80
N ARG A 161 -3.10 -0.40 -12.31
CA ARG A 161 -2.49 -0.92 -11.07
C ARG A 161 -2.67 0.06 -9.91
N PHE A 162 -3.92 0.44 -9.66
CA PHE A 162 -4.27 1.38 -8.61
C PHE A 162 -3.88 0.83 -7.25
N ASP A 163 -3.17 1.65 -6.47
CA ASP A 163 -2.72 1.30 -5.13
C ASP A 163 -3.56 2.01 -4.07
N HIS A 164 -3.52 3.33 -4.05
CA HIS A 164 -4.38 4.18 -3.22
C HIS A 164 -4.39 5.62 -3.77
N HIS A 165 -5.29 6.47 -3.26
CA HIS A 165 -5.15 7.92 -3.40
C HIS A 165 -4.40 8.45 -2.16
N CYS A 166 -3.29 9.17 -2.35
CA CYS A 166 -2.44 9.60 -1.24
C CYS A 166 -2.63 11.11 -0.97
N PRO A 167 -3.26 11.51 0.16
CA PRO A 167 -3.42 12.91 0.50
C PRO A 167 -2.07 13.63 0.66
N TRP A 168 -1.06 12.98 1.26
CA TRP A 168 0.27 13.56 1.47
C TRP A 168 1.04 13.88 0.17
N VAL A 169 0.75 13.14 -0.91
CA VAL A 169 1.35 13.33 -2.24
C VAL A 169 0.38 14.10 -3.17
N GLY A 170 -0.86 14.33 -2.75
CA GLY A 170 -1.89 15.05 -3.49
C GLY A 170 -2.28 14.38 -4.82
N GLN A 171 -2.12 13.06 -4.95
CA GLN A 171 -2.23 12.32 -6.22
C GLN A 171 -2.51 10.83 -5.97
N CYS A 172 -3.10 10.14 -6.96
CA CYS A 172 -3.20 8.68 -6.97
C CYS A 172 -1.82 8.03 -7.08
N ILE A 173 -1.62 6.92 -6.38
CA ILE A 173 -0.47 6.03 -6.55
C ILE A 173 -0.90 4.85 -7.44
N GLY A 174 -0.16 4.62 -8.52
CA GLY A 174 -0.47 3.60 -9.53
C GLY A 174 0.75 3.19 -10.37
N GLN A 175 0.52 2.41 -11.44
CA GLN A 175 1.54 1.73 -12.23
C GLN A 175 2.76 2.59 -12.64
N ARG A 176 2.58 3.89 -12.90
CA ARG A 176 3.63 4.76 -13.44
C ARG A 176 4.38 5.59 -12.39
N ASN A 177 3.81 5.79 -11.19
CA ASN A 177 4.45 6.55 -10.11
C ASN A 177 4.79 5.72 -8.84
N TYR A 178 4.27 4.49 -8.70
CA TYR A 178 4.52 3.62 -7.53
C TYR A 178 6.00 3.46 -7.16
N ARG A 179 6.90 3.30 -8.15
CA ARG A 179 8.35 3.20 -7.89
C ARG A 179 8.91 4.46 -7.22
N TYR A 180 8.47 5.65 -7.66
CA TYR A 180 8.91 6.91 -7.06
C TYR A 180 8.30 7.11 -5.68
N PHE A 181 7.03 6.70 -5.49
CA PHE A 181 6.37 6.67 -4.18
C PHE A 181 7.15 5.83 -3.17
N PHE A 182 7.44 4.56 -3.52
CA PHE A 182 8.17 3.66 -2.63
C PHE A 182 9.57 4.20 -2.29
N LEU A 183 10.31 4.68 -3.30
CA LEU A 183 11.62 5.29 -3.09
C LEU A 183 11.52 6.54 -2.22
N PHE A 184 10.48 7.37 -2.38
CA PHE A 184 10.22 8.55 -1.57
C PHE A 184 10.00 8.18 -0.10
N VAL A 185 9.09 7.24 0.20
CA VAL A 185 8.78 6.82 1.58
C VAL A 185 10.02 6.17 2.22
N THR A 186 10.67 5.24 1.53
CA THR A 186 11.88 4.56 2.05
C THR A 186 13.04 5.54 2.29
N SER A 187 13.30 6.46 1.36
CA SER A 187 14.35 7.46 1.53
C SER A 187 14.02 8.45 2.64
N SER A 188 12.74 8.75 2.86
CA SER A 188 12.27 9.56 4.00
C SER A 188 12.47 8.81 5.33
N THR A 189 12.22 7.50 5.39
CA THR A 189 12.57 6.66 6.54
C THR A 189 14.07 6.74 6.84
N VAL A 190 14.93 6.56 5.83
CA VAL A 190 16.40 6.65 5.99
C VAL A 190 16.84 8.05 6.42
N LEU A 191 16.20 9.11 5.91
CA LEU A 191 16.49 10.49 6.32
C LEU A 191 16.11 10.73 7.79
N CYS A 192 14.98 10.20 8.25
CA CYS A 192 14.59 10.22 9.66
C CYS A 192 15.58 9.45 10.56
N ILE A 193 16.05 8.26 10.14
CA ILE A 193 17.10 7.52 10.86
C ILE A 193 18.38 8.35 10.94
N TYR A 194 18.82 8.94 9.82
CA TYR A 194 20.02 9.76 9.76
C TYR A 194 19.97 10.96 10.73
N VAL A 195 18.88 11.74 10.70
CA VAL A 195 18.70 12.89 11.59
C VAL A 195 18.64 12.44 13.06
N PHE A 196 17.95 11.35 13.36
CA PHE A 196 17.90 10.77 14.71
C PHE A 196 19.29 10.36 15.20
N SER A 197 20.03 9.57 14.41
CA SER A 197 21.36 9.07 14.76
C SER A 197 22.38 10.20 14.95
N MET A 198 22.37 11.23 14.08
CA MET A 198 23.27 12.37 14.22
C MET A 198 22.92 13.28 15.41
N SER A 199 21.63 13.43 15.73
CA SER A 199 21.18 14.15 16.94
C SER A 199 21.54 13.40 18.22
N ALA A 200 21.39 12.07 18.24
CA ALA A 200 21.81 11.22 19.36
C ALA A 200 23.34 11.23 19.55
N LEU A 201 24.10 11.19 18.45
CA LEU A 201 25.56 11.33 18.46
C LEU A 201 26.00 12.67 19.04
N TYR A 202 25.30 13.77 18.70
CA TYR A 202 25.60 15.09 19.26
C TYR A 202 25.36 15.14 20.77
N ILE A 203 24.23 14.59 21.27
CA ILE A 203 23.98 14.46 22.72
C ILE A 203 25.07 13.65 23.42
N LYS A 204 25.51 12.51 22.84
CA LYS A 204 26.62 11.72 23.38
C LYS A 204 27.92 12.53 23.49
N ILE A 205 28.27 13.28 22.44
CA ILE A 205 29.47 14.14 22.42
C ILE A 205 29.42 15.25 23.50
N LEU A 206 28.23 15.73 23.87
CA LEU A 206 28.05 16.67 24.98
C LEU A 206 28.24 15.99 26.35
N MET A 207 27.67 14.80 26.54
CA MET A 207 27.86 14.00 27.76
C MET A 207 29.35 13.73 28.03
N ASP A 208 30.05 13.21 27.02
CA ASP A 208 31.45 12.79 27.11
C ASP A 208 32.39 13.97 27.44
N ARG A 209 32.07 15.20 26.99
CA ARG A 209 32.88 16.40 27.25
C ARG A 209 32.70 16.99 28.64
N HIS A 210 31.47 17.08 29.11
CA HIS A 210 31.16 17.76 30.36
C HIS A 210 31.14 16.80 31.56
N HIS A 211 31.59 15.55 31.36
CA HIS A 211 31.44 14.42 32.29
C HIS A 211 30.02 14.39 32.90
N SER A 212 29.03 14.61 32.05
CA SER A 212 27.70 15.02 32.47
C SER A 212 26.65 13.93 32.23
N THR A 213 25.62 13.92 33.08
CA THR A 213 24.48 13.01 32.92
C THR A 213 23.69 13.36 31.65
N VAL A 214 23.05 12.35 31.05
CA VAL A 214 22.19 12.50 29.85
C VAL A 214 21.24 13.69 29.98
N TRP A 215 20.62 13.86 31.16
CA TRP A 215 19.70 14.94 31.48
C TRP A 215 20.30 16.34 31.31
N ARG A 216 21.59 16.52 31.64
CA ARG A 216 22.28 17.81 31.49
C ARG A 216 22.59 18.09 30.03
N ALA A 217 23.08 17.10 29.28
CA ALA A 217 23.31 17.22 27.84
C ALA A 217 22.01 17.49 27.04
N MET A 218 20.88 16.87 27.44
CA MET A 218 19.56 17.15 26.86
C MET A 218 19.07 18.58 27.13
N LYS A 219 19.34 19.14 28.31
CA LYS A 219 19.05 20.56 28.63
C LYS A 219 19.92 21.53 27.84
N GLU A 220 21.13 21.15 27.48
CA GLU A 220 22.06 21.96 26.70
C GLU A 220 21.70 21.97 25.20
N SER A 221 21.09 20.89 24.68
CA SER A 221 20.58 20.84 23.30
C SER A 221 19.11 20.36 23.22
N PRO A 222 18.14 21.20 23.62
CA PRO A 222 16.71 20.86 23.53
C PRO A 222 16.27 20.63 22.07
N ALA A 223 16.89 21.30 21.10
CA ALA A 223 16.63 21.09 19.68
C ALA A 223 16.92 19.65 19.23
N SER A 224 18.02 19.05 19.70
CA SER A 224 18.36 17.65 19.39
C SER A 224 17.33 16.68 19.98
N VAL A 225 16.83 16.96 21.18
CA VAL A 225 15.79 16.14 21.83
C VAL A 225 14.47 16.24 21.07
N VAL A 226 14.07 17.44 20.65
CA VAL A 226 12.86 17.66 19.84
C VAL A 226 12.97 16.97 18.47
N LEU A 227 14.13 17.05 17.81
CA LEU A 227 14.39 16.33 16.56
C LEU A 227 14.36 14.81 16.76
N MET A 228 14.96 14.28 17.83
CA MET A 228 14.90 12.85 18.14
C MET A 228 13.47 12.38 18.40
N ALA A 229 12.66 13.13 19.16
CA ALA A 229 11.26 12.81 19.40
C ALA A 229 10.42 12.87 18.11
N TYR A 230 10.62 13.91 17.29
CA TYR A 230 9.96 14.04 15.99
C TYR A 230 10.31 12.88 15.05
N CYS A 231 11.61 12.54 14.93
CA CYS A 231 12.06 11.43 14.10
C CYS A 231 11.56 10.09 14.63
N PHE A 232 11.55 9.86 15.95
CA PHE A 232 11.00 8.64 16.55
C PHE A 232 9.53 8.45 16.17
N ILE A 233 8.68 9.47 16.40
CA ILE A 233 7.26 9.44 16.02
C ILE A 233 7.12 9.22 14.50
N SER A 234 7.88 9.95 13.69
CA SER A 234 7.85 9.84 12.23
C SER A 234 8.28 8.46 11.71
N LEU A 235 9.16 7.75 12.43
CA LEU A 235 9.60 6.40 12.05
C LEU A 235 8.50 5.35 12.23
N TRP A 236 7.60 5.49 13.21
CA TRP A 236 6.44 4.60 13.32
C TRP A 236 5.53 4.71 12.08
N PHE A 237 5.21 5.93 11.64
CA PHE A 237 4.37 6.14 10.47
C PHE A 237 5.08 5.83 9.15
N VAL A 238 6.20 6.48 8.86
CA VAL A 238 6.88 6.39 7.55
C VAL A 238 7.67 5.08 7.45
N GLY A 239 8.30 4.61 8.53
CA GLY A 239 8.97 3.31 8.58
C GLY A 239 7.98 2.14 8.56
N GLY A 240 6.87 2.24 9.29
CA GLY A 240 5.77 1.27 9.21
C GLY A 240 5.19 1.17 7.79
N LEU A 241 4.96 2.31 7.12
CA LEU A 241 4.53 2.35 5.72
C LEU A 241 5.57 1.73 4.77
N THR A 242 6.87 1.99 4.96
CA THR A 242 7.94 1.31 4.21
C THR A 242 7.88 -0.21 4.39
N GLY A 243 7.73 -0.70 5.63
CA GLY A 243 7.60 -2.13 5.94
C GLY A 243 6.38 -2.77 5.28
N PHE A 244 5.23 -2.11 5.33
CA PHE A 244 4.00 -2.56 4.67
C PHE A 244 4.16 -2.64 3.15
N HIS A 245 4.76 -1.63 2.52
CA HIS A 245 5.01 -1.67 1.07
C HIS A 245 6.10 -2.68 0.67
N LEU A 246 7.09 -2.96 1.52
CA LEU A 246 8.04 -4.06 1.30
C LEU A 246 7.32 -5.42 1.25
N TYR A 247 6.35 -5.65 2.15
CA TYR A 247 5.47 -6.83 2.10
C TYR A 247 4.67 -6.88 0.78
N LEU A 248 4.00 -5.79 0.40
CA LEU A 248 3.20 -5.70 -0.82
C LEU A 248 4.03 -5.95 -2.10
N ILE A 249 5.25 -5.42 -2.17
CA ILE A 249 6.19 -5.71 -3.27
C ILE A 249 6.57 -7.19 -3.23
N GLY A 250 6.92 -7.72 -2.05
CA GLY A 250 7.25 -9.13 -1.86
C GLY A 250 6.15 -10.09 -2.33
N THR A 251 4.88 -9.73 -2.19
CA THR A 251 3.73 -10.52 -2.66
C THR A 251 3.18 -10.11 -4.04
N ASN A 252 3.69 -9.04 -4.68
CA ASN A 252 3.14 -8.45 -5.91
C ASN A 252 1.67 -7.99 -5.79
N GLN A 253 1.28 -7.44 -4.63
CA GLN A 253 -0.06 -6.88 -4.41
C GLN A 253 0.01 -5.34 -4.42
N THR A 254 -1.09 -4.69 -4.78
CA THR A 254 -1.30 -3.28 -4.42
C THR A 254 -1.99 -3.20 -3.05
N THR A 255 -1.95 -2.02 -2.41
CA THR A 255 -2.68 -1.76 -1.17
C THR A 255 -4.18 -2.07 -1.33
N TYR A 256 -4.79 -1.57 -2.41
CA TYR A 256 -6.17 -1.87 -2.79
C TYR A 256 -6.45 -3.38 -2.91
N GLU A 257 -5.57 -4.12 -3.60
CA GLU A 257 -5.71 -5.57 -3.74
C GLU A 257 -5.56 -6.30 -2.41
N ASN A 258 -4.60 -5.93 -1.58
CA ASN A 258 -4.39 -6.56 -0.27
C ASN A 258 -5.60 -6.41 0.65
N PHE A 259 -6.23 -5.22 0.68
CA PHE A 259 -7.48 -5.04 1.44
C PHE A 259 -8.67 -5.75 0.79
N ARG A 260 -8.88 -5.59 -0.53
CA ARG A 260 -10.07 -6.11 -1.21
C ARG A 260 -10.06 -7.63 -1.39
N TYR A 261 -8.89 -8.24 -1.60
CA TYR A 261 -8.74 -9.68 -1.82
C TYR A 261 -8.64 -10.48 -0.52
N ARG A 262 -8.22 -9.88 0.60
CA ARG A 262 -8.36 -10.51 1.92
C ARG A 262 -9.83 -10.65 2.31
N ALA A 263 -10.64 -9.62 2.09
CA ALA A 263 -12.08 -9.68 2.31
C ALA A 263 -12.80 -10.73 1.43
N ASP A 264 -12.39 -10.84 0.15
CA ASP A 264 -12.95 -11.81 -0.80
C ASP A 264 -12.22 -13.18 -0.80
N ASN A 265 -11.27 -13.42 0.11
CA ASN A 265 -10.36 -14.57 0.19
C ASN A 265 -9.77 -15.06 -1.17
N ARG A 266 -9.36 -14.11 -2.05
CA ARG A 266 -8.92 -14.44 -3.41
C ARG A 266 -7.44 -14.84 -3.48
N VAL A 267 -7.15 -15.87 -4.27
CA VAL A 267 -5.79 -16.28 -4.63
C VAL A 267 -5.06 -15.15 -5.36
N ASN A 268 -3.83 -14.88 -4.95
CA ASN A 268 -2.98 -13.85 -5.55
C ASN A 268 -2.33 -14.33 -6.85
N VAL A 269 -3.05 -14.13 -7.96
CA VAL A 269 -2.62 -14.53 -9.32
C VAL A 269 -1.39 -13.78 -9.88
N TYR A 270 -0.91 -12.74 -9.20
CA TYR A 270 0.22 -11.91 -9.67
C TYR A 270 1.56 -12.25 -9.00
N ASN A 271 1.56 -13.02 -7.92
CA ASN A 271 2.79 -13.37 -7.21
C ASN A 271 3.67 -14.31 -8.07
N ARG A 272 4.90 -13.88 -8.36
CA ARG A 272 5.90 -14.65 -9.12
C ARG A 272 7.10 -15.07 -8.28
N GLY A 273 6.99 -14.98 -6.96
CA GLY A 273 8.08 -15.14 -6.00
C GLY A 273 8.81 -13.83 -5.69
N CYS A 274 9.18 -13.65 -4.43
CA CYS A 274 9.65 -12.37 -3.86
C CYS A 274 10.68 -11.64 -4.75
N LEU A 275 11.81 -12.27 -5.07
CA LEU A 275 12.86 -11.66 -5.90
C LEU A 275 12.36 -11.17 -7.27
N ARG A 276 11.52 -11.96 -7.95
CA ARG A 276 10.96 -11.58 -9.26
C ARG A 276 9.99 -10.40 -9.14
N ASN A 277 9.23 -10.32 -8.05
CA ASN A 277 8.32 -9.20 -7.79
C ASN A 277 9.10 -7.90 -7.49
N PHE A 278 10.20 -7.97 -6.73
CA PHE A 278 11.11 -6.84 -6.54
C PHE A 278 11.74 -6.37 -7.86
N LEU A 279 12.26 -7.30 -8.68
CA LEU A 279 12.81 -6.97 -10.00
C LEU A 279 11.74 -6.36 -10.93
N GLU A 280 10.47 -6.77 -10.84
CA GLU A 280 9.36 -6.15 -11.58
C GLU A 280 9.18 -4.66 -11.19
N VAL A 281 9.35 -4.29 -9.92
CA VAL A 281 9.18 -2.89 -9.47
C VAL A 281 10.43 -2.03 -9.75
N PHE A 282 11.64 -2.55 -9.55
CA PHE A 282 12.88 -1.75 -9.61
C PHE A 282 13.65 -1.88 -10.93
N CYS A 283 13.50 -2.98 -11.67
CA CYS A 283 14.27 -3.25 -12.88
C CYS A 283 13.43 -3.24 -14.17
N SER A 284 12.09 -3.24 -14.08
CA SER A 284 11.25 -3.11 -15.28
C SER A 284 11.23 -1.67 -15.83
N ARG A 285 10.97 -1.56 -17.14
CA ARG A 285 10.78 -0.28 -17.83
C ARG A 285 9.39 0.28 -17.51
N THR A 286 9.31 1.49 -16.96
CA THR A 286 8.04 2.19 -16.74
C THR A 286 7.29 2.36 -18.06
N LYS A 287 6.03 1.92 -18.10
CA LYS A 287 5.17 2.06 -19.28
C LYS A 287 4.99 3.55 -19.66
N PRO A 288 4.90 3.89 -20.96
CA PRO A 288 4.57 5.26 -21.39
C PRO A 288 3.16 5.66 -20.93
N SER A 289 2.84 6.95 -21.00
CA SER A 289 1.46 7.39 -20.74
C SER A 289 0.54 6.90 -21.84
N ARG A 290 -0.66 6.41 -21.47
CA ARG A 290 -1.74 6.15 -22.43
C ARG A 290 -2.41 7.45 -22.91
N ASN A 291 -2.18 8.58 -22.23
CA ASN A 291 -2.77 9.88 -22.53
C ASN A 291 -1.70 10.86 -23.05
N ASN A 292 -1.89 11.39 -24.26
CA ASN A 292 -1.07 12.50 -24.74
C ASN A 292 -1.72 13.85 -24.36
N PHE A 293 -1.58 14.25 -23.09
CA PHE A 293 -2.19 15.47 -22.55
C PHE A 293 -1.86 16.76 -23.32
N ARG A 294 -0.75 16.80 -24.08
CA ARG A 294 -0.30 17.98 -24.82
C ARG A 294 -0.74 18.00 -26.28
N ALA A 295 -1.35 16.93 -26.79
CA ALA A 295 -1.94 16.89 -28.11
C ALA A 295 -3.09 17.90 -28.24
N TYR A 296 -3.37 18.30 -29.47
CA TYR A 296 -4.62 18.99 -29.81
C TYR A 296 -5.79 18.01 -29.70
N VAL A 297 -6.95 18.51 -29.27
CA VAL A 297 -8.19 17.74 -29.25
C VAL A 297 -8.57 17.43 -30.69
N GLN A 298 -8.74 16.15 -31.02
CA GLN A 298 -9.44 15.77 -32.24
C GLN A 298 -10.93 15.97 -32.00
N GLU A 299 -11.57 16.69 -32.91
CA GLU A 299 -13.02 16.81 -32.94
C GLU A 299 -13.56 15.50 -33.54
N GLU A 300 -14.14 14.63 -32.71
CA GLU A 300 -14.75 13.39 -33.18
C GLU A 300 -15.88 13.75 -34.13
N ALA A 301 -15.72 13.42 -35.42
CA ALA A 301 -16.78 13.57 -36.40
C ALA A 301 -18.01 12.77 -35.92
N PRO A 302 -19.23 13.32 -35.97
CA PRO A 302 -20.43 12.61 -35.56
C PRO A 302 -20.52 11.27 -36.30
N ARG A 303 -20.46 10.16 -35.56
CA ARG A 303 -20.68 8.83 -36.12
C ARG A 303 -22.09 8.84 -36.74
N PRO A 304 -22.27 8.44 -38.01
CA PRO A 304 -23.60 8.41 -38.61
C PRO A 304 -24.51 7.54 -37.73
N PRO A 305 -25.79 7.93 -37.53
CA PRO A 305 -26.71 7.16 -36.70
C PRO A 305 -26.76 5.74 -37.24
N MET A 306 -26.63 4.74 -36.35
CA MET A 306 -26.87 3.35 -36.71
C MET A 306 -28.24 3.26 -37.39
N ALA A 307 -28.30 2.56 -38.51
CA ALA A 307 -29.52 2.43 -39.29
C ALA A 307 -30.61 1.80 -38.42
N ARG A 308 -31.53 2.64 -37.93
CA ARG A 308 -32.67 2.25 -37.12
C ARG A 308 -33.47 1.27 -37.95
N ALA A 309 -33.50 -0.01 -37.55
CA ALA A 309 -34.38 -0.99 -38.16
C ALA A 309 -35.81 -0.42 -38.10
N ARG A 310 -36.54 -0.48 -39.21
CA ARG A 310 -37.85 0.19 -39.37
C ARG A 310 -38.79 -0.20 -38.23
N GLU A 311 -38.98 0.70 -37.29
CA GLU A 311 -40.11 0.68 -36.37
C GLU A 311 -41.32 1.19 -37.16
N MET A 312 -42.35 0.36 -37.22
CA MET A 312 -43.63 0.67 -37.87
C MET A 312 -44.53 1.35 -36.85
N ASP A 313 -45.28 2.38 -37.28
CA ASP A 313 -45.99 3.30 -36.39
C ASP A 313 -46.98 2.60 -35.44
N ALA A 314 -47.02 3.07 -34.19
CA ALA A 314 -48.09 2.81 -33.23
C ALA A 314 -48.27 4.03 -32.32
N ASP A 315 -49.52 4.29 -31.95
CA ASP A 315 -50.04 5.58 -31.50
C ASP A 315 -49.90 5.85 -29.98
N ASP A 316 -50.37 7.04 -29.59
CA ASP A 316 -50.12 7.84 -28.38
C ASP A 316 -50.43 7.23 -26.99
N SER A 317 -49.90 7.94 -25.97
CA SER A 317 -50.41 8.11 -24.60
C SER A 317 -50.02 7.11 -23.48
N ALA A 318 -49.01 7.47 -22.70
CA ALA A 318 -48.98 7.30 -21.24
C ALA A 318 -47.88 8.17 -20.58
N VAL A 319 -48.27 9.03 -19.63
CA VAL A 319 -47.34 9.83 -18.80
C VAL A 319 -46.73 8.93 -17.71
N ALA A 320 -45.40 8.98 -17.53
CA ALA A 320 -44.71 8.32 -16.43
C ALA A 320 -43.57 9.20 -15.86
N ASP A 321 -43.50 9.24 -14.53
CA ASP A 321 -42.74 10.19 -13.70
C ASP A 321 -41.21 9.88 -13.62
N PRO A 322 -40.31 10.86 -13.41
CA PRO A 322 -38.87 10.61 -13.34
C PRO A 322 -38.45 9.84 -12.08
N ARG A 323 -37.91 8.63 -12.26
CA ARG A 323 -37.29 7.86 -11.15
C ARG A 323 -36.01 8.56 -10.63
N PRO A 324 -35.75 8.54 -9.31
CA PRO A 324 -34.66 9.30 -8.70
C PRO A 324 -33.27 8.71 -8.99
N LYS A 325 -32.25 9.58 -8.97
CA LYS A 325 -30.84 9.17 -8.89
C LYS A 325 -30.59 8.49 -7.54
N VAL A 326 -29.96 7.32 -7.57
CA VAL A 326 -29.37 6.70 -6.37
C VAL A 326 -27.89 7.08 -6.32
N GLU A 327 -27.48 7.69 -5.21
CA GLU A 327 -26.11 8.13 -4.93
C GLU A 327 -25.38 7.10 -4.05
N ASP A 328 -24.92 6.01 -4.65
CA ASP A 328 -24.09 5.00 -3.96
C ASP A 328 -22.61 5.14 -4.34
N ASP A 329 -21.84 5.91 -3.55
CA ASP A 329 -20.37 5.82 -3.48
C ASP A 329 -19.80 6.52 -2.21
N LEU A 330 -20.55 6.52 -1.10
CA LEU A 330 -20.21 7.19 0.18
C LEU A 330 -19.82 6.23 1.33
N GLU A 331 -19.18 5.10 1.05
CA GLU A 331 -18.59 4.23 2.09
C GLU A 331 -17.06 4.11 1.96
N ILE A 332 -16.35 5.16 2.40
CA ILE A 332 -14.90 5.13 2.69
C ILE A 332 -14.60 5.57 4.13
N GLY A 333 -15.42 6.47 4.71
CA GLY A 333 -15.25 6.92 6.10
C GLY A 333 -15.87 6.01 7.17
N GLY A 334 -17.01 5.38 6.88
CA GLY A 334 -17.76 4.59 7.86
C GLY A 334 -17.11 3.25 8.22
N ASP A 335 -16.55 2.55 7.23
CA ASP A 335 -16.02 1.19 7.44
C ASP A 335 -14.72 1.15 8.26
N LEU A 336 -13.86 2.17 8.17
CA LEU A 336 -12.67 2.26 9.02
C LEU A 336 -13.04 2.40 10.51
N LEU A 337 -14.09 3.15 10.83
CA LEU A 337 -14.60 3.26 12.20
C LEU A 337 -15.30 1.96 12.64
N LYS A 338 -16.14 1.35 11.80
CA LYS A 338 -16.77 0.04 12.09
C LYS A 338 -15.73 -1.07 12.34
N ILE A 339 -14.62 -1.08 11.61
CA ILE A 339 -13.52 -2.05 11.81
C ILE A 339 -12.83 -1.81 13.16
N SER A 340 -12.59 -0.55 13.56
CA SER A 340 -12.05 -0.25 14.90
C SER A 340 -13.03 -0.56 16.04
N GLN A 341 -14.34 -0.42 15.82
CA GLN A 341 -15.36 -0.74 16.83
C GLN A 341 -15.58 -2.25 16.98
N ARG A 342 -15.51 -3.05 15.91
CA ARG A 342 -15.58 -4.51 16.02
C ARG A 342 -14.42 -5.08 16.83
N HIS A 343 -13.20 -4.61 16.60
CA HIS A 343 -12.04 -5.02 17.39
C HIS A 343 -12.19 -4.71 18.88
N ASN A 344 -12.83 -3.60 19.26
CA ASN A 344 -13.10 -3.28 20.68
C ASN A 344 -14.26 -4.10 21.28
N PHE A 345 -15.13 -4.71 20.47
CA PHE A 345 -16.27 -5.50 20.97
C PHE A 345 -15.96 -6.99 21.06
N GLU A 346 -15.14 -7.54 20.15
CA GLU A 346 -14.72 -8.95 20.22
C GLU A 346 -13.75 -9.19 21.39
N GLU A 347 -12.82 -8.26 21.68
CA GLU A 347 -11.90 -8.36 22.83
C GLU A 347 -12.63 -8.25 24.19
N VAL A 348 -13.72 -7.48 24.28
CA VAL A 348 -14.57 -7.38 25.48
C VAL A 348 -15.50 -8.60 25.63
N ASN A 349 -15.93 -9.23 24.53
CA ASN A 349 -16.86 -10.36 24.60
C ASN A 349 -16.17 -11.70 24.92
N GLU A 350 -14.86 -11.83 24.69
CA GLU A 350 -14.06 -12.97 25.19
C GLU A 350 -13.82 -12.90 26.71
N GLU A 351 -13.69 -11.72 27.32
CA GLU A 351 -13.60 -11.59 28.79
C GLU A 351 -14.95 -11.85 29.49
N ILE A 352 -16.08 -11.56 28.86
CA ILE A 352 -17.42 -11.70 29.49
C ILE A 352 -17.94 -13.15 29.47
N HIS A 353 -17.54 -13.99 28.51
CA HIS A 353 -17.96 -15.39 28.45
C HIS A 353 -17.11 -16.38 29.28
N GLY A 354 -16.04 -15.90 29.93
CA GLY A 354 -15.14 -16.73 30.75
C GLY A 354 -15.54 -16.91 32.23
N SER A 355 -16.64 -16.32 32.72
CA SER A 355 -16.97 -16.35 34.16
C SER A 355 -18.47 -16.24 34.48
N ASN A 356 -19.16 -17.39 34.55
CA ASN A 356 -19.92 -17.80 35.75
C ASN A 356 -20.74 -19.08 35.53
N SER A 357 -20.54 -20.08 36.39
CA SER A 357 -21.62 -20.92 36.90
C SER A 357 -21.24 -21.55 38.24
N ASN A 358 -22.19 -21.53 39.18
CA ASN A 358 -22.19 -22.15 40.52
C ASN A 358 -21.28 -21.46 41.58
N GLY A 359 -21.75 -20.94 42.71
CA GLY A 359 -23.14 -20.73 43.17
C GLY A 359 -23.25 -20.85 44.71
N LEU A 360 -23.77 -19.81 45.38
CA LEU A 360 -24.15 -19.71 46.83
C LEU A 360 -23.00 -20.02 47.83
N ASP A 361 -22.73 -19.23 48.88
CA ASP A 361 -23.67 -18.75 49.90
C ASP A 361 -23.11 -17.58 50.76
N ASN A 362 -24.02 -16.71 51.17
CA ASN A 362 -24.17 -16.01 52.47
C ASN A 362 -22.99 -15.53 53.37
N VAL A 363 -23.15 -14.24 53.75
CA VAL A 363 -22.84 -13.59 55.05
C VAL A 363 -21.39 -13.16 55.36
N ALA A 364 -21.29 -11.91 55.83
CA ALA A 364 -20.06 -11.27 56.27
C ALA A 364 -19.73 -11.56 57.75
N SER A 365 -18.44 -11.52 58.13
CA SER A 365 -17.92 -10.69 59.23
C SER A 365 -16.38 -10.75 59.37
N GLU A 366 -15.87 -9.59 59.76
CA GLU A 366 -14.58 -9.17 60.34
C GLU A 366 -13.54 -10.20 60.88
N SER A 367 -12.29 -9.98 60.43
CA SER A 367 -11.08 -9.73 61.25
C SER A 367 -10.29 -10.82 62.04
N GLU A 368 -8.98 -10.53 62.13
CA GLU A 368 -7.94 -10.92 63.12
C GLU A 368 -7.11 -12.23 63.02
N PHE A 369 -5.79 -11.98 62.88
CA PHE A 369 -4.62 -12.55 63.58
C PHE A 369 -4.50 -14.05 63.92
N ALA A 370 -3.67 -14.73 63.12
CA ALA A 370 -2.36 -15.35 63.46
C ALA A 370 -2.10 -16.18 64.75
N PHE A 371 -1.18 -17.15 64.57
CA PHE A 371 -0.34 -17.89 65.55
C PHE A 371 -0.75 -19.29 66.09
N SER A 372 -0.21 -20.32 65.41
CA SER A 372 0.70 -21.35 65.95
C SER A 372 0.23 -22.60 66.75
N SER A 373 0.77 -23.75 66.28
CA SER A 373 1.31 -24.93 67.01
C SER A 373 0.39 -25.99 67.68
N GLY A 374 0.79 -27.27 67.55
CA GLY A 374 0.23 -28.46 68.21
C GLY A 374 -0.27 -29.53 67.22
N GLN A 375 0.53 -30.39 66.57
CA GLN A 375 1.44 -31.44 67.07
C GLN A 375 0.75 -32.73 67.57
N GLN A 376 0.61 -33.75 66.70
CA GLN A 376 0.92 -35.17 67.00
C GLN A 376 0.84 -36.11 65.78
N SER A 377 1.77 -37.06 65.71
CA SER A 377 1.79 -38.25 64.82
C SER A 377 1.74 -39.52 65.72
N PRO A 378 1.47 -40.73 65.20
CA PRO A 378 2.48 -41.59 64.52
C PRO A 378 1.99 -42.15 63.15
N ALA A 379 2.85 -42.39 62.14
CA ALA A 379 3.68 -43.60 61.87
C ALA A 379 2.84 -44.88 61.54
N THR A 380 3.13 -45.73 60.55
CA THR A 380 4.37 -46.06 59.77
C THR A 380 4.02 -46.32 58.28
N GLY A 381 4.81 -45.94 57.25
CA GLY A 381 6.01 -46.63 56.67
C GLY A 381 5.63 -47.42 55.38
N LEU A 382 6.40 -47.62 54.28
CA LEU A 382 7.77 -47.32 53.73
C LEU A 382 7.73 -47.61 52.20
N GLU A 383 8.66 -47.31 51.27
CA GLU A 383 9.72 -46.26 51.05
C GLU A 383 9.12 -45.29 49.97
N ALA A 384 9.62 -44.09 49.62
CA ALA A 384 10.89 -43.65 49.01
C ALA A 384 11.14 -44.18 47.56
N ARG A 385 11.68 -43.41 46.59
CA ARG A 385 12.50 -42.18 46.66
C ARG A 385 12.24 -41.15 45.54
N HIS A 386 12.58 -39.89 45.89
CA HIS A 386 13.07 -38.75 45.07
C HIS A 386 13.97 -39.10 43.86
N TRP A 387 14.36 -38.22 42.91
CA TRP A 387 14.01 -36.84 42.45
C TRP A 387 15.14 -36.43 41.47
N SER A 388 14.88 -35.76 40.33
CA SER A 388 15.92 -34.95 39.62
C SER A 388 15.34 -34.00 38.55
N ARG A 389 15.70 -32.72 38.65
CA ARG A 389 15.50 -31.69 37.61
C ARG A 389 16.58 -31.81 36.53
N GLY A 390 16.26 -31.40 35.30
CA GLY A 390 17.24 -31.16 34.23
C GLY A 390 16.71 -30.16 33.19
N VAL A 391 17.48 -29.11 32.89
CA VAL A 391 17.14 -28.03 31.94
C VAL A 391 18.13 -28.05 30.76
N ARG A 392 17.63 -27.89 29.52
CA ARG A 392 18.26 -27.33 28.27
C ARG A 392 17.44 -27.84 27.06
N SER A 393 17.15 -27.08 25.99
CA SER A 393 17.95 -26.17 25.13
C SER A 393 18.84 -26.89 24.08
N GLY A 394 18.65 -26.52 22.81
CA GLY A 394 19.31 -27.01 21.59
C GLY A 394 18.34 -26.83 20.41
N SER A 395 18.54 -25.98 19.39
CA SER A 395 19.69 -25.65 18.52
C SER A 395 19.92 -26.67 17.40
N TRP A 396 19.98 -26.17 16.16
CA TRP A 396 20.11 -26.92 14.91
C TRP A 396 21.57 -26.96 14.44
N GLU A 397 22.05 -28.11 13.97
CA GLU A 397 23.23 -28.22 13.08
C GLU A 397 23.02 -29.33 12.02
N ILE A 398 23.89 -29.31 11.00
CA ILE A 398 23.76 -29.99 9.70
C ILE A 398 24.82 -31.10 9.58
N LEU A 399 24.57 -32.16 8.79
CA LEU A 399 25.64 -33.05 8.30
C LEU A 399 25.39 -33.52 6.84
N PRO A 400 26.43 -33.63 5.97
CA PRO A 400 26.30 -34.02 4.57
C PRO A 400 26.87 -35.43 4.22
N GLU A 401 26.62 -35.86 2.96
CA GLU A 401 27.24 -36.99 2.20
C GLU A 401 26.97 -38.43 2.72
N ILE A 402 26.65 -39.42 1.86
CA ILE A 402 27.58 -40.07 0.91
C ILE A 402 26.85 -40.71 -0.29
N LEU A 403 27.56 -40.82 -1.42
CA LEU A 403 27.17 -41.48 -2.67
C LEU A 403 27.55 -42.97 -2.71
N ALA A 404 26.56 -43.85 -3.00
CA ALA A 404 26.64 -45.10 -3.76
C ALA A 404 25.18 -45.63 -3.84
N MET A 405 24.65 -46.22 -4.91
CA MET A 405 25.25 -47.00 -5.98
C MET A 405 24.27 -47.03 -7.17
N ASN A 406 24.75 -46.85 -8.42
CA ASN A 406 24.21 -47.47 -9.64
C ASN A 406 24.89 -46.90 -10.89
N SER A 407 26.02 -47.52 -11.26
CA SER A 407 26.69 -47.33 -12.53
C SER A 407 26.44 -48.54 -13.44
N SER A 408 25.76 -48.37 -14.57
CA SER A 408 26.03 -49.11 -15.84
C SER A 408 24.89 -48.95 -16.88
N VAL A 409 24.97 -47.94 -17.76
CA VAL A 409 24.65 -48.09 -19.20
C VAL A 409 25.67 -47.25 -19.98
N THR A 410 26.09 -47.75 -21.14
CA THR A 410 27.32 -47.42 -21.87
C THR A 410 27.30 -46.15 -22.72
N GLU A 411 28.50 -45.64 -23.02
CA GLU A 411 28.78 -44.60 -24.00
C GLU A 411 28.37 -44.98 -25.44
N SER A 412 28.04 -43.95 -26.25
CA SER A 412 28.60 -43.80 -27.60
C SER A 412 28.52 -42.33 -28.03
N ARG A 413 29.57 -41.84 -28.69
CA ARG A 413 29.80 -40.41 -28.99
C ARG A 413 30.13 -40.24 -30.49
N SER A 414 29.72 -39.11 -31.08
CA SER A 414 29.87 -38.73 -32.52
C SER A 414 28.99 -39.54 -33.49
N HIS A 415 28.28 -38.96 -34.46
CA HIS A 415 28.81 -38.12 -35.56
C HIS A 415 27.71 -37.26 -36.25
N MET A 416 28.14 -36.25 -37.02
CA MET A 416 27.42 -35.51 -38.10
C MET A 416 26.12 -34.71 -37.83
N GLN A 417 26.28 -33.38 -37.90
CA GLN A 417 25.35 -32.52 -38.65
C GLN A 417 25.63 -32.66 -40.16
N ARG A 418 24.59 -32.86 -40.99
CA ARG A 418 24.35 -32.23 -42.32
C ARG A 418 23.38 -33.08 -43.15
N GLU A 419 22.19 -32.54 -43.41
CA GLU A 419 21.48 -32.79 -44.67
C GLU A 419 20.97 -31.46 -45.23
N ALA A 420 21.45 -31.13 -46.43
CA ALA A 420 20.95 -30.07 -47.30
C ALA A 420 21.54 -30.33 -48.70
N ARG A 421 20.66 -30.42 -49.72
CA ARG A 421 20.92 -30.96 -51.08
C ARG A 421 21.07 -32.49 -51.05
N HIS A 422 20.40 -33.28 -51.89
CA HIS A 422 19.73 -32.96 -53.16
C HIS A 422 18.23 -33.26 -53.17
#